data_AF-A0AB73S6L0-F1
#
_entry.id   AF-A0AB73S6L0-F1
#
_cell.length_a   1.000
_cell.length_b   1.000
_cell.length_c   1.000
_cell.angle_alpha   90.00
_cell.angle_beta   90.00
_cell.angle_gamma   90.00
#
_symmetry.space_group_name_H-M   'P 1'
#
loop_
_entity.id
_entity.type
_entity.pdbx_description
1 polymer ?
#
loop_
_entity_poly.entity_id
_entity_poly.type
_entity_poly.pdbx_seq_one_letter_code
_entity_poly.pdbx_strand_id
1 'polypeptide(L)'
;MFCYQCEQTPTGGCKVMGVCGKNETIASLQDTIVFGLKGIAAYRTHAAQLGYTDAFVDATTQEALYMTLTNSNFNEQEHIDMAMKVGKSALRVMELLDEAHTNHFGVPEPVQITQNRVEGKAIVVTGHNLFALEELLKQTEGKDINIYTHSEMLPAHGYPQLKKYKHLKGNIGKAWYDQRRLFETFTGAILATTNCVMPIKGSYADRFFSYDIAGLEGVQKIENDDFTPLIQKALELPEVHMESEEQLVTGFHHNTVLSLAPEIIDAVKEGKIKRFFVISGCDAPGKGGEYYRELATSLPPETVILTTSCGKFRFNDVDYGVVPGTEIPRYIDLGQCNNSISTVKIAATLADAFQCEVNELPVSIVLSWFEQKAVAILLGLFSLGIQDIRIGPKAPEFISPGVLDVLQETFGLRLITNAAEDMAMMLS
;
A
#
# COMPACT_ATOMS: atom_id res chain seq x y z
N MET A 1 17.06 -14.87 -16.21
CA MET A 1 15.69 -15.42 -16.05
C MET A 1 15.67 -16.60 -15.08
N PHE A 2 14.49 -17.00 -14.55
CA PHE A 2 14.31 -18.27 -13.86
C PHE A 2 12.90 -18.84 -14.11
N CYS A 3 12.78 -19.88 -14.94
CA CYS A 3 11.49 -20.48 -15.27
C CYS A 3 11.53 -22.01 -15.16
N TYR A 4 10.56 -22.59 -14.45
CA TYR A 4 10.48 -24.01 -14.13
C TYR A 4 9.07 -24.61 -14.29
N GLN A 5 8.18 -23.94 -15.01
CA GLN A 5 6.74 -24.27 -14.99
C GLN A 5 6.34 -25.46 -15.87
N CYS A 6 7.23 -25.98 -16.73
CA CYS A 6 6.92 -27.12 -17.60
C CYS A 6 7.86 -28.29 -17.38
N GLU A 7 7.41 -29.48 -17.77
CA GLU A 7 8.11 -30.76 -17.61
C GLU A 7 9.49 -30.79 -18.28
N GLN A 8 9.66 -30.09 -19.41
CA GLN A 8 10.93 -30.02 -20.15
C GLN A 8 12.00 -29.14 -19.49
N THR A 9 11.70 -28.50 -18.35
CA THR A 9 12.70 -27.69 -17.64
C THR A 9 13.87 -28.57 -17.18
N PRO A 10 15.13 -28.13 -17.32
CA PRO A 10 16.25 -28.84 -16.71
C PRO A 10 16.14 -28.80 -15.18
N THR A 11 16.82 -29.74 -14.52
CA THR A 11 16.99 -29.71 -13.07
C THR A 11 17.52 -28.36 -12.61
N GLY A 12 16.76 -27.68 -11.76
CA GLY A 12 17.11 -26.35 -11.26
C GLY A 12 16.66 -25.16 -12.14
N GLY A 13 15.81 -25.38 -13.14
CA GLY A 13 15.14 -24.32 -13.89
C GLY A 13 15.91 -23.79 -15.12
N CYS A 14 15.17 -23.20 -16.06
CA CYS A 14 15.75 -22.46 -17.19
C CYS A 14 16.29 -21.11 -16.71
N LYS A 15 17.60 -20.87 -16.88
CA LYS A 15 18.31 -19.68 -16.32
C LYS A 15 18.77 -18.65 -17.35
N VAL A 16 19.04 -19.10 -18.58
CA VAL A 16 19.56 -18.26 -19.68
C VAL A 16 18.52 -18.13 -20.80
N MET A 17 18.00 -19.27 -21.24
CA MET A 17 16.92 -19.38 -22.23
C MET A 17 16.06 -20.59 -21.85
N GLY A 18 14.75 -20.51 -22.10
CA GLY A 18 13.85 -21.64 -21.95
C GLY A 18 14.13 -22.73 -22.99
N VAL A 19 14.01 -24.00 -22.61
CA VAL A 19 14.03 -25.13 -23.57
C VAL A 19 12.95 -24.96 -24.64
N CYS A 20 11.83 -24.32 -24.29
CA CYS A 20 10.75 -23.93 -25.19
C CYS A 20 11.06 -22.73 -26.10
N GLY A 21 12.24 -22.11 -26.02
CA GLY A 21 12.62 -20.93 -26.79
C GLY A 21 12.27 -19.58 -26.13
N LYS A 22 11.66 -19.57 -24.93
CA LYS A 22 11.38 -18.32 -24.19
C LYS A 22 12.69 -17.63 -23.80
N ASN A 23 12.89 -16.40 -24.26
CA ASN A 23 14.06 -15.59 -23.91
C ASN A 23 13.91 -14.92 -22.52
N GLU A 24 14.96 -14.24 -22.07
CA GLU A 24 14.98 -13.58 -20.77
C GLU A 24 13.98 -12.42 -20.66
N THR A 25 13.84 -11.59 -21.69
CA THR A 25 12.91 -10.45 -21.72
C THR A 25 11.47 -10.90 -21.54
N ILE A 26 11.02 -11.88 -22.32
CA ILE A 26 9.67 -12.43 -22.24
C ILE A 26 9.44 -13.09 -20.87
N ALA A 27 10.44 -13.82 -20.33
CA ALA A 27 10.32 -14.39 -18.99
C ALA A 27 10.13 -13.29 -17.92
N SER A 28 10.91 -12.21 -17.99
CA SER A 28 10.81 -11.08 -17.07
C SER A 28 9.47 -10.33 -17.18
N LEU A 29 8.96 -10.13 -18.41
CA LEU A 29 7.64 -9.55 -18.63
C LEU A 29 6.51 -10.44 -18.10
N GLN A 30 6.59 -11.76 -18.30
CA GLN A 30 5.62 -12.72 -17.73
C GLN A 30 5.63 -12.70 -16.20
N ASP A 31 6.80 -12.66 -15.56
CA ASP A 31 6.90 -12.51 -14.09
C ASP A 31 6.28 -11.19 -13.62
N THR A 32 6.57 -10.09 -14.32
CA THR A 32 6.00 -8.76 -14.04
C THR A 32 4.48 -8.76 -14.13
N ILE A 33 3.92 -9.35 -15.20
CA ILE A 33 2.47 -9.52 -15.40
C ILE A 33 1.87 -10.30 -14.22
N VAL A 34 2.42 -11.48 -13.90
CA VAL A 34 1.91 -12.34 -12.82
C VAL A 34 1.99 -11.63 -11.46
N PHE A 35 3.04 -10.85 -11.19
CA PHE A 35 3.13 -10.07 -9.97
C PHE A 35 2.12 -8.91 -9.94
N GLY A 36 1.90 -8.20 -11.05
CA GLY A 36 0.81 -7.23 -11.14
C GLY A 36 -0.56 -7.85 -10.85
N LEU A 37 -0.84 -9.04 -11.39
CA LEU A 37 -2.08 -9.77 -11.14
C LEU A 37 -2.27 -10.17 -9.67
N LYS A 38 -1.19 -10.50 -8.94
CA LYS A 38 -1.27 -10.76 -7.49
C LYS A 38 -1.70 -9.51 -6.71
N GLY A 39 -1.20 -8.33 -7.08
CA GLY A 39 -1.64 -7.07 -6.50
C GLY A 39 -3.11 -6.76 -6.81
N ILE A 40 -3.53 -6.97 -8.06
CA ILE A 40 -4.94 -6.84 -8.47
C ILE A 40 -5.85 -7.78 -7.69
N ALA A 41 -5.46 -9.04 -7.54
CA ALA A 41 -6.23 -10.03 -6.80
C ALA A 41 -6.47 -9.62 -5.34
N ALA A 42 -5.48 -9.00 -4.68
CA ALA A 42 -5.62 -8.50 -3.33
C ALA A 42 -6.72 -7.42 -3.23
N TYR A 43 -6.74 -6.44 -4.14
CA TYR A 43 -7.76 -5.40 -4.14
C TYR A 43 -9.13 -5.92 -4.59
N ARG A 44 -9.15 -6.77 -5.62
CA ARG A 44 -10.37 -7.38 -6.16
C ARG A 44 -11.12 -8.22 -5.14
N THR A 45 -10.37 -8.93 -4.29
CA THR A 45 -10.92 -9.76 -3.19
C THR A 45 -11.69 -8.91 -2.18
N HIS A 46 -11.11 -7.79 -1.74
CA HIS A 46 -11.79 -6.90 -0.80
C HIS A 46 -13.00 -6.18 -1.43
N ALA A 47 -12.89 -5.76 -2.69
CA ALA A 47 -14.02 -5.18 -3.40
C ALA A 47 -15.20 -6.19 -3.50
N ALA A 48 -14.89 -7.47 -3.75
CA ALA A 48 -15.89 -8.53 -3.83
C ALA A 48 -16.64 -8.75 -2.51
N GLN A 49 -15.95 -8.65 -1.37
CA GLN A 49 -16.56 -8.78 -0.03
C GLN A 49 -17.60 -7.69 0.24
N LEU A 50 -17.47 -6.53 -0.40
CA LEU A 50 -18.44 -5.44 -0.35
C LEU A 50 -19.46 -5.48 -1.51
N GLY A 51 -19.46 -6.55 -2.32
CA GLY A 51 -20.39 -6.73 -3.43
C GLY A 51 -19.98 -6.05 -4.74
N TYR A 52 -18.77 -5.51 -4.84
CA TYR A 52 -18.28 -4.81 -6.04
C TYR A 52 -17.51 -5.76 -6.97
N THR A 53 -17.74 -5.63 -8.27
CA THR A 53 -17.11 -6.44 -9.31
C THR A 53 -16.82 -5.62 -10.56
N ASP A 54 -15.77 -5.97 -11.31
CA ASP A 54 -15.44 -5.33 -12.59
C ASP A 54 -15.06 -6.39 -13.64
N ALA A 55 -15.85 -6.47 -14.71
CA ALA A 55 -15.67 -7.50 -15.74
C ALA A 55 -14.37 -7.34 -16.55
N PHE A 56 -13.86 -6.11 -16.70
CA PHE A 56 -12.58 -5.88 -17.37
C PHE A 56 -11.41 -6.38 -16.53
N VAL A 57 -11.46 -6.17 -15.22
CA VAL A 57 -10.45 -6.69 -14.27
C VAL A 57 -10.45 -8.22 -14.30
N ASP A 58 -11.63 -8.82 -14.24
CA ASP A 58 -11.80 -10.28 -14.23
C ASP A 58 -11.34 -10.90 -15.56
N ALA A 59 -11.69 -10.30 -16.71
CA ALA A 59 -11.24 -10.75 -18.03
C ALA A 59 -9.72 -10.57 -18.22
N THR A 60 -9.16 -9.44 -17.82
CA THR A 60 -7.71 -9.18 -17.92
C THR A 60 -6.92 -10.21 -17.13
N THR A 61 -7.41 -10.62 -15.96
CA THR A 61 -6.77 -11.66 -15.16
C THR A 61 -6.70 -13.00 -15.90
N GLN A 62 -7.79 -13.42 -16.54
CA GLN A 62 -7.85 -14.67 -17.29
C GLN A 62 -6.93 -14.63 -18.52
N GLU A 63 -7.01 -13.56 -19.31
CA GLU A 63 -6.20 -13.40 -20.52
C GLU A 63 -4.70 -13.36 -20.21
N ALA A 64 -4.31 -12.59 -19.20
CA ALA A 64 -2.92 -12.43 -18.80
C ALA A 64 -2.32 -13.75 -18.28
N LEU A 65 -3.05 -14.50 -17.44
CA LEU A 65 -2.59 -15.83 -17.01
C LEU A 65 -2.46 -16.80 -18.18
N TYR A 66 -3.42 -16.82 -19.10
CA TYR A 66 -3.37 -17.69 -20.28
C TYR A 66 -2.19 -17.36 -21.22
N MET A 67 -1.86 -16.07 -21.38
CA MET A 67 -0.69 -15.62 -22.12
C MET A 67 0.63 -16.17 -21.53
N THR A 68 0.72 -16.32 -20.21
CA THR A 68 1.94 -16.78 -19.53
C THR A 68 2.15 -18.31 -19.54
N LEU A 69 1.21 -19.08 -20.11
CA LEU A 69 1.36 -20.53 -20.24
C LEU A 69 2.53 -20.91 -21.17
N THR A 70 3.08 -22.10 -20.94
CA THR A 70 4.11 -22.68 -21.81
C THR A 70 3.59 -22.82 -23.24
N ASN A 71 4.38 -22.33 -24.20
CA ASN A 71 4.09 -22.36 -25.63
C ASN A 71 2.82 -21.59 -26.07
N SER A 72 2.38 -20.61 -25.28
CA SER A 72 1.21 -19.75 -25.62
C SER A 72 1.60 -18.55 -26.46
N ASN A 73 2.53 -17.73 -25.97
CA ASN A 73 2.92 -16.47 -26.62
C ASN A 73 4.43 -16.22 -26.49
N PHE A 74 5.06 -15.82 -27.60
CA PHE A 74 6.49 -15.46 -27.67
C PHE A 74 6.72 -14.08 -28.33
N ASN A 75 5.68 -13.28 -28.50
CA ASN A 75 5.75 -11.93 -29.06
C ASN A 75 6.01 -10.91 -27.95
N GLU A 76 7.17 -10.25 -27.96
CA GLU A 76 7.58 -9.31 -26.92
C GLU A 76 6.65 -8.09 -26.81
N GLN A 77 6.23 -7.50 -27.93
CA GLN A 77 5.35 -6.34 -27.92
C GLN A 77 3.98 -6.68 -27.30
N GLU A 78 3.43 -7.87 -27.59
CA GLU A 78 2.17 -8.32 -27.00
C GLU A 78 2.28 -8.50 -25.47
N HIS A 79 3.46 -8.86 -24.96
CA HIS A 79 3.70 -8.92 -23.51
C HIS A 79 3.79 -7.52 -22.89
N ILE A 80 4.40 -6.56 -23.58
CA ILE A 80 4.42 -5.15 -23.14
C ILE A 80 2.98 -4.59 -23.11
N ASP A 81 2.20 -4.82 -24.16
CA ASP A 81 0.81 -4.40 -24.25
C ASP A 81 -0.04 -5.04 -23.14
N MET A 82 0.20 -6.32 -22.84
CA MET A 82 -0.47 -7.01 -21.73
C MET A 82 -0.05 -6.43 -20.38
N ALA A 83 1.23 -6.11 -20.16
CA ALA A 83 1.67 -5.45 -18.93
C ALA A 83 0.99 -4.08 -18.73
N MET A 84 0.82 -3.30 -19.80
CA MET A 84 0.06 -2.05 -19.77
C MET A 84 -1.45 -2.28 -19.53
N LYS A 85 -2.04 -3.34 -20.10
CA LYS A 85 -3.42 -3.74 -19.84
C LYS A 85 -3.62 -4.14 -18.36
N VAL A 86 -2.67 -4.86 -17.78
CA VAL A 86 -2.62 -5.18 -16.34
C VAL A 86 -2.51 -3.89 -15.52
N GLY A 87 -1.69 -2.92 -15.93
CA GLY A 87 -1.65 -1.59 -15.30
C GLY A 87 -3.01 -0.88 -15.30
N LYS A 88 -3.71 -0.85 -16.43
CA LYS A 88 -5.08 -0.31 -16.53
C LYS A 88 -6.04 -1.07 -15.61
N SER A 89 -5.92 -2.39 -15.52
CA SER A 89 -6.70 -3.21 -14.60
C SER A 89 -6.39 -2.89 -13.13
N ALA A 90 -5.14 -2.56 -12.80
CA ALA A 90 -4.74 -2.16 -11.45
C ALA A 90 -5.39 -0.83 -11.04
N LEU A 91 -5.45 0.15 -11.95
CA LEU A 91 -6.16 1.42 -11.69
C LEU A 91 -7.65 1.16 -11.45
N ARG A 92 -8.31 0.43 -12.35
CA ARG A 92 -9.74 0.14 -12.26
C ARG A 92 -10.12 -0.59 -10.97
N VAL A 93 -9.32 -1.57 -10.54
CA VAL A 93 -9.63 -2.29 -9.29
C VAL A 93 -9.39 -1.43 -8.04
N MET A 94 -8.41 -0.50 -8.08
CA MET A 94 -8.23 0.46 -7.00
C MET A 94 -9.36 1.49 -6.96
N GLU A 95 -9.84 1.97 -8.10
CA GLU A 95 -11.06 2.81 -8.20
C GLU A 95 -12.29 2.08 -7.68
N LEU A 96 -12.49 0.82 -8.07
CA LEU A 96 -13.59 -0.02 -7.60
C LEU A 96 -13.55 -0.21 -6.08
N LEU A 97 -12.37 -0.46 -5.51
CA LEU A 97 -12.20 -0.63 -4.07
C LEU A 97 -12.37 0.69 -3.31
N ASP A 98 -11.91 1.80 -3.87
CA ASP A 98 -12.10 3.15 -3.34
C ASP A 98 -13.59 3.52 -3.28
N GLU A 99 -14.35 3.25 -4.36
CA GLU A 99 -15.81 3.40 -4.38
C GLU A 99 -16.48 2.50 -3.34
N ALA A 100 -16.10 1.21 -3.28
CA ALA A 100 -16.65 0.27 -2.32
C ALA A 100 -16.43 0.74 -0.87
N HIS A 101 -15.22 1.18 -0.54
CA HIS A 101 -14.89 1.67 0.79
C HIS A 101 -15.62 2.98 1.11
N THR A 102 -15.64 3.95 0.20
CA THR A 102 -16.25 5.26 0.49
C THR A 102 -17.77 5.20 0.56
N ASN A 103 -18.42 4.38 -0.26
CA ASN A 103 -19.88 4.17 -0.19
C ASN A 103 -20.29 3.43 1.08
N HIS A 104 -19.51 2.44 1.53
CA HIS A 104 -19.86 1.60 2.67
C HIS A 104 -19.40 2.20 4.02
N PHE A 105 -18.18 2.72 4.08
CA PHE A 105 -17.57 3.23 5.32
C PHE A 105 -17.56 4.76 5.45
N GLY A 106 -17.95 5.49 4.40
CA GLY A 106 -17.86 6.95 4.31
C GLY A 106 -16.52 7.43 3.77
N VAL A 107 -16.45 8.70 3.35
CA VAL A 107 -15.21 9.34 2.92
C VAL A 107 -14.30 9.55 4.13
N PRO A 108 -13.03 9.13 4.11
CA PRO A 108 -12.11 9.37 5.21
C PRO A 108 -11.92 10.85 5.52
N GLU A 109 -11.95 11.18 6.82
CA GLU A 109 -11.72 12.53 7.35
C GLU A 109 -10.41 12.57 8.15
N PRO A 110 -9.69 13.72 8.15
CA PRO A 110 -8.44 13.84 8.89
C PRO A 110 -8.67 13.59 10.38
N VAL A 111 -7.84 12.73 10.97
CA VAL A 111 -7.94 12.36 12.37
C VAL A 111 -6.55 12.18 12.97
N GLN A 112 -6.40 12.64 14.20
CA GLN A 112 -5.24 12.38 15.04
C GLN A 112 -5.60 11.26 16.02
N ILE A 113 -4.77 10.21 16.06
CA ILE A 113 -4.97 9.03 16.90
C ILE A 113 -3.75 8.76 17.77
N THR A 114 -3.96 8.06 18.88
CA THR A 114 -2.87 7.64 19.76
C THR A 114 -2.05 6.54 19.12
N GLN A 115 -0.74 6.58 19.36
CA GLN A 115 0.22 5.61 18.89
C GLN A 115 0.88 4.93 20.08
N ASN A 116 0.91 3.59 20.10
CA ASN A 116 1.51 2.78 21.16
C ASN A 116 0.89 2.95 22.56
N ARG A 117 -0.34 3.47 22.65
CA ARG A 117 -1.10 3.56 23.90
C ARG A 117 -2.19 2.49 23.92
N VAL A 118 -2.15 1.58 24.89
CA VAL A 118 -3.05 0.43 25.00
C VAL A 118 -3.54 0.29 26.43
N GLU A 119 -4.86 0.09 26.58
CA GLU A 119 -5.54 -0.14 27.84
C GLU A 119 -6.55 -1.30 27.74
N GLY A 120 -6.72 -2.03 28.84
CA GLY A 120 -7.77 -3.03 29.05
C GLY A 120 -7.57 -4.34 28.28
N LYS A 121 -8.66 -5.11 28.11
CA LYS A 121 -8.66 -6.27 27.21
C LYS A 121 -8.52 -5.75 25.78
N ALA A 122 -7.60 -6.32 25.02
CA ALA A 122 -7.21 -5.74 23.73
C ALA A 122 -7.14 -6.77 22.61
N ILE A 123 -7.58 -6.35 21.43
CA ILE A 123 -7.32 -7.02 20.15
C ILE A 123 -6.55 -6.05 19.25
N VAL A 124 -5.45 -6.50 18.65
CA VAL A 124 -4.78 -5.76 17.56
C VAL A 124 -5.13 -6.37 16.20
N VAL A 125 -5.52 -5.53 15.25
CA VAL A 125 -5.86 -5.91 13.88
C VAL A 125 -4.78 -5.43 12.92
N THR A 126 -4.21 -6.35 12.15
CA THR A 126 -3.20 -6.09 11.11
C THR A 126 -3.70 -6.54 9.74
N GLY A 127 -3.08 -6.04 8.68
CA GLY A 127 -3.49 -6.28 7.29
C GLY A 127 -4.22 -5.09 6.72
N HIS A 128 -5.23 -5.31 5.87
CA HIS A 128 -5.89 -4.24 5.12
C HIS A 128 -7.42 -4.35 5.09
N ASN A 129 -8.01 -5.46 5.53
CA ASN A 129 -9.41 -5.74 5.28
C ASN A 129 -10.33 -4.95 6.23
N LEU A 130 -10.93 -3.87 5.72
CA LEU A 130 -11.84 -3.01 6.48
C LEU A 130 -13.19 -3.68 6.77
N PHE A 131 -13.65 -4.60 5.92
CA PHE A 131 -14.86 -5.38 6.18
C PHE A 131 -14.69 -6.29 7.40
N ALA A 132 -13.58 -7.03 7.47
CA ALA A 132 -13.26 -7.87 8.63
C ALA A 132 -13.14 -7.06 9.93
N LEU A 133 -12.58 -5.84 9.85
CA LEU A 133 -12.53 -4.94 10.99
C LEU A 133 -13.93 -4.49 11.41
N GLU A 134 -14.82 -4.15 10.47
CA GLU A 134 -16.20 -3.75 10.77
C GLU A 134 -16.97 -4.88 11.48
N GLU A 135 -16.87 -6.11 10.97
CA GLU A 135 -17.52 -7.27 11.57
C GLU A 135 -17.00 -7.56 12.98
N LEU A 136 -15.68 -7.44 13.19
CA LEU A 136 -15.10 -7.52 14.54
C LEU A 136 -15.64 -6.42 15.46
N LEU A 137 -15.71 -5.17 14.99
CA LEU A 137 -16.19 -4.03 15.78
C LEU A 137 -17.64 -4.23 16.21
N LYS A 138 -18.52 -4.67 15.29
CA LYS A 138 -19.93 -5.01 15.58
C LYS A 138 -20.02 -6.10 16.65
N GLN A 139 -19.21 -7.15 16.54
CA GLN A 139 -19.28 -8.30 17.44
C GLN A 139 -18.62 -8.06 18.81
N THR A 140 -17.77 -7.05 18.93
CA THR A 140 -17.07 -6.65 20.17
C THR A 140 -17.75 -5.49 20.91
N GLU A 141 -18.75 -4.84 20.30
CA GLU A 141 -19.47 -3.74 20.92
C GLU A 141 -20.14 -4.19 22.24
N GLY A 142 -19.87 -3.46 23.32
CA GLY A 142 -20.38 -3.76 24.66
C GLY A 142 -19.72 -4.93 25.38
N LYS A 143 -18.57 -5.44 24.91
CA LYS A 143 -17.84 -6.57 25.53
C LYS A 143 -16.58 -6.20 26.30
N ASP A 144 -16.38 -4.90 26.59
CA ASP A 144 -15.21 -4.39 27.32
C ASP A 144 -13.84 -4.81 26.71
N ILE A 145 -13.80 -4.93 25.37
CA ILE A 145 -12.57 -5.17 24.59
C ILE A 145 -12.28 -3.95 23.73
N ASN A 146 -11.06 -3.43 23.82
CA ASN A 146 -10.55 -2.37 22.97
C ASN A 146 -9.88 -2.94 21.72
N ILE A 147 -10.13 -2.30 20.58
CA ILE A 147 -9.58 -2.65 19.27
C ILE A 147 -8.50 -1.63 18.89
N TYR A 148 -7.35 -2.14 18.49
CA TYR A 148 -6.21 -1.36 18.01
C TYR A 148 -5.84 -1.78 16.60
N THR A 149 -5.34 -0.84 15.81
CA THR A 149 -4.83 -1.11 14.46
C THR A 149 -3.32 -1.30 14.47
N HIS A 150 -2.80 -1.98 13.45
CA HIS A 150 -1.37 -2.10 13.21
C HIS A 150 -1.07 -2.01 11.71
N SER A 151 0.04 -1.36 11.37
CA SER A 151 0.53 -1.20 10.00
C SER A 151 -0.55 -0.64 9.05
N GLU A 152 -0.95 -1.39 8.02
CA GLU A 152 -1.88 -0.96 6.97
C GLU A 152 -3.34 -0.82 7.45
N MET A 153 -3.65 -1.14 8.70
CA MET A 153 -4.96 -0.85 9.28
C MET A 153 -5.07 0.58 9.84
N LEU A 154 -3.96 1.33 9.97
CA LEU A 154 -3.98 2.72 10.46
C LEU A 154 -5.05 3.60 9.78
N PRO A 155 -5.23 3.58 8.45
CA PRO A 155 -6.21 4.44 7.79
C PRO A 155 -7.67 4.17 8.16
N ALA A 156 -7.98 3.03 8.80
CA ALA A 156 -9.33 2.70 9.25
C ALA A 156 -9.94 3.79 10.15
N HIS A 157 -9.09 4.48 10.92
CA HIS A 157 -9.50 5.55 11.84
C HIS A 157 -10.08 6.77 11.12
N GLY A 158 -9.75 6.98 9.84
CA GLY A 158 -10.29 8.09 9.05
C GLY A 158 -11.75 7.86 8.61
N TYR A 159 -12.19 6.61 8.51
CA TYR A 159 -13.52 6.28 7.97
C TYR A 159 -14.63 6.53 9.00
N PRO A 160 -15.63 7.39 8.72
CA PRO A 160 -16.67 7.76 9.70
C PRO A 160 -17.46 6.57 10.26
N GLN A 161 -17.78 5.56 9.44
CA GLN A 161 -18.55 4.40 9.90
C GLN A 161 -17.74 3.43 10.77
N LEU A 162 -16.41 3.46 10.71
CA LEU A 162 -15.55 2.68 11.61
C LEU A 162 -15.22 3.47 12.87
N LYS A 163 -14.93 4.76 12.72
CA LYS A 163 -14.61 5.68 13.83
C LYS A 163 -15.74 5.86 14.85
N LYS A 164 -17.01 5.60 14.45
CA LYS A 164 -18.15 5.69 15.37
C LYS A 164 -18.07 4.71 16.56
N TYR A 165 -17.34 3.60 16.42
CA TYR A 165 -17.13 2.62 17.47
C TYR A 165 -16.09 3.13 18.47
N LYS A 166 -16.52 3.54 19.66
CA LYS A 166 -15.65 4.17 20.68
C LYS A 166 -14.54 3.26 21.22
N HIS A 167 -14.69 1.95 21.06
CA HIS A 167 -13.68 0.95 21.43
C HIS A 167 -12.66 0.69 20.31
N LEU A 168 -12.79 1.31 19.13
CA LEU A 168 -11.67 1.48 18.20
C LEU A 168 -10.80 2.64 18.71
N LYS A 169 -9.64 2.31 19.29
CA LYS A 169 -8.86 3.27 20.09
C LYS A 169 -7.75 3.98 19.31
N GLY A 170 -6.72 3.25 18.92
CA GLY A 170 -5.50 3.82 18.35
C GLY A 170 -4.72 2.80 17.54
N ASN A 171 -3.49 3.16 17.17
CA ASN A 171 -2.58 2.32 16.41
C ASN A 171 -1.40 1.88 17.28
N ILE A 172 -0.87 0.69 17.05
CA ILE A 172 0.33 0.20 17.73
C ILE A 172 1.36 -0.29 16.72
N GLY A 173 2.64 -0.16 17.07
CA GLY A 173 3.76 -0.60 16.24
C GLY A 173 3.98 0.24 14.99
N LYS A 174 4.75 -0.32 14.06
CA LYS A 174 5.20 0.34 12.84
C LYS A 174 4.60 -0.34 11.60
N ALA A 175 5.39 -0.38 10.52
CA ALA A 175 5.11 -1.25 9.39
C ALA A 175 5.28 -2.73 9.78
N TRP A 176 4.71 -3.62 8.97
CA TRP A 176 4.57 -5.06 9.19
C TRP A 176 5.77 -5.84 9.76
N TYR A 177 7.01 -5.39 9.57
CA TYR A 177 8.18 -6.19 9.91
C TYR A 177 8.55 -6.13 11.40
N ASP A 178 8.02 -5.17 12.17
CA ASP A 178 8.23 -5.11 13.62
C ASP A 178 7.31 -6.09 14.38
N GLN A 179 6.32 -6.67 13.70
CA GLN A 179 5.25 -7.48 14.27
C GLN A 179 5.76 -8.60 15.19
N ARG A 180 6.88 -9.25 14.88
CA ARG A 180 7.40 -10.34 15.73
C ARG A 180 7.79 -9.85 17.12
N ARG A 181 8.39 -8.67 17.20
CA ARG A 181 8.77 -8.05 18.48
C ARG A 181 7.54 -7.50 19.17
N LEU A 182 6.72 -6.76 18.43
CA LEU A 182 5.51 -6.14 18.95
C LEU A 182 4.55 -7.19 19.53
N PHE A 183 4.21 -8.21 18.75
CA PHE A 183 3.25 -9.25 19.13
C PHE A 183 3.77 -10.17 20.22
N GLU A 184 5.09 -10.29 20.42
CA GLU A 184 5.64 -10.96 21.60
C GLU A 184 5.34 -10.16 22.87
N THR A 185 5.49 -8.83 22.82
CA THR A 185 5.28 -7.95 23.98
C THR A 185 3.81 -7.56 24.22
N PHE A 186 3.02 -7.44 23.16
CA PHE A 186 1.59 -7.16 23.24
C PHE A 186 0.89 -8.45 23.65
N THR A 187 0.32 -8.52 24.85
CA THR A 187 -0.26 -9.74 25.44
C THR A 187 -1.72 -10.00 25.04
N GLY A 188 -2.36 -9.07 24.33
CA GLY A 188 -3.73 -9.21 23.83
C GLY A 188 -3.84 -10.15 22.63
N ALA A 189 -5.07 -10.34 22.12
CA ALA A 189 -5.28 -11.19 20.95
C ALA A 189 -4.97 -10.45 19.64
N ILE A 190 -4.60 -11.21 18.60
CA ILE A 190 -4.12 -10.65 17.33
C ILE A 190 -5.00 -11.18 16.20
N LEU A 191 -5.42 -10.31 15.29
CA LEU A 191 -6.12 -10.67 14.06
C LEU A 191 -5.31 -10.21 12.84
N ALA A 192 -4.89 -11.15 11.99
CA ALA A 192 -4.34 -10.83 10.66
C ALA A 192 -5.38 -11.05 9.58
N THR A 193 -5.74 -9.94 8.93
CA THR A 193 -6.74 -9.95 7.86
C THR A 193 -6.16 -10.25 6.48
N THR A 194 -4.89 -9.91 6.25
CA THR A 194 -4.18 -10.08 4.98
C THR A 194 -2.68 -10.26 5.22
N ASN A 195 -1.87 -10.21 4.16
CA ASN A 195 -0.44 -9.94 4.29
C ASN A 195 -0.18 -8.57 4.98
N CYS A 196 0.95 -8.35 5.64
CA CYS A 196 2.12 -9.25 5.75
C CYS A 196 2.13 -9.97 7.10
N VAL A 197 1.92 -11.28 7.07
CA VAL A 197 2.12 -12.17 8.23
C VAL A 197 3.52 -12.79 8.16
N MET A 198 4.16 -12.98 9.31
CA MET A 198 5.47 -13.63 9.41
C MET A 198 5.32 -14.99 10.11
N PRO A 199 6.02 -16.05 9.64
CA PRO A 199 6.10 -17.30 10.38
C PRO A 199 6.50 -17.05 11.83
N ILE A 200 5.75 -17.64 12.75
CA ILE A 200 5.88 -17.39 14.19
C ILE A 200 7.15 -18.09 14.68
N LYS A 201 7.98 -17.33 15.41
CA LYS A 201 9.15 -17.84 16.15
C LYS A 201 9.02 -17.63 17.67
N GLY A 202 7.90 -17.03 18.09
CA GLY A 202 7.64 -16.57 19.45
C GLY A 202 6.51 -17.36 20.11
N SER A 203 5.98 -16.82 21.20
CA SER A 203 5.04 -17.51 22.08
C SER A 203 3.56 -17.11 21.89
N TYR A 204 3.24 -16.36 20.83
CA TYR A 204 1.92 -15.74 20.64
C TYR A 204 0.99 -16.47 19.66
N ALA A 205 1.35 -17.66 19.17
CA ALA A 205 0.54 -18.39 18.19
C ALA A 205 -0.86 -18.72 18.72
N ASP A 206 -0.98 -19.06 20.01
CA ASP A 206 -2.24 -19.48 20.64
C ASP A 206 -3.29 -18.36 20.72
N ARG A 207 -2.86 -17.09 20.63
CA ARG A 207 -3.71 -15.89 20.66
C ARG A 207 -3.70 -15.11 19.34
N PHE A 208 -3.19 -15.73 18.28
CA PHE A 208 -3.21 -15.19 16.94
C PHE A 208 -4.31 -15.90 16.14
N PHE A 209 -5.13 -15.10 15.47
CA PHE A 209 -6.16 -15.50 14.53
C PHE A 209 -5.86 -14.96 13.14
N SER A 210 -6.18 -15.74 12.12
CA SER A 210 -6.09 -15.34 10.73
C SER A 210 -7.48 -15.31 10.09
N TYR A 211 -7.65 -14.52 9.04
CA TYR A 211 -8.94 -14.34 8.35
C TYR A 211 -8.77 -14.55 6.84
N ASP A 212 -9.82 -15.06 6.19
CA ASP A 212 -9.93 -15.24 4.73
C ASP A 212 -8.75 -15.92 4.02
N ILE A 213 -7.87 -15.19 3.33
CA ILE A 213 -6.72 -15.78 2.60
C ILE A 213 -5.47 -15.91 3.49
N ALA A 214 -5.30 -15.06 4.50
CA ALA A 214 -4.09 -15.04 5.34
C ALA A 214 -3.95 -16.32 6.18
N GLY A 215 -2.76 -16.90 6.31
CA GLY A 215 -2.59 -18.15 7.08
C GLY A 215 -1.21 -18.26 7.71
N LEU A 216 -1.15 -18.88 8.88
CA LEU A 216 0.06 -19.21 9.62
C LEU A 216 -0.10 -20.58 10.30
N GLU A 217 0.98 -21.35 10.38
CA GLU A 217 1.00 -22.61 11.12
C GLU A 217 0.70 -22.38 12.61
N GLY A 218 -0.17 -23.22 13.19
CA GLY A 218 -0.53 -23.14 14.61
C GLY A 218 -1.41 -21.94 15.01
N VAL A 219 -1.97 -21.22 14.04
CA VAL A 219 -2.86 -20.05 14.24
C VAL A 219 -4.28 -20.44 13.87
N GLN A 220 -5.26 -20.09 14.71
CA GLN A 220 -6.66 -20.38 14.44
C GLN A 220 -7.21 -19.51 13.30
N LYS A 221 -8.07 -20.08 12.46
CA LYS A 221 -8.74 -19.37 11.37
C LYS A 221 -10.12 -18.88 11.83
N ILE A 222 -10.48 -17.65 11.48
CA ILE A 222 -11.86 -17.14 11.56
C ILE A 222 -12.64 -17.72 10.38
N GLU A 223 -13.81 -18.29 10.67
CA GLU A 223 -14.69 -18.93 9.69
C GLU A 223 -16.05 -18.25 9.68
N ASN A 224 -16.63 -18.03 8.49
CA ASN A 224 -17.98 -17.47 8.30
C ASN A 224 -18.22 -16.14 9.05
N ASP A 225 -17.18 -15.31 9.12
CA ASP A 225 -17.19 -14.03 9.84
C ASP A 225 -17.54 -14.15 11.34
N ASP A 226 -17.43 -15.36 11.91
CA ASP A 226 -17.65 -15.60 13.35
C ASP A 226 -16.38 -15.28 14.15
N PHE A 227 -16.33 -14.09 14.73
CA PHE A 227 -15.22 -13.66 15.59
C PHE A 227 -15.35 -14.16 17.03
N THR A 228 -16.36 -14.98 17.36
CA THR A 228 -16.58 -15.50 18.72
C THR A 228 -15.33 -16.14 19.33
N PRO A 229 -14.55 -17.00 18.62
CA PRO A 229 -13.35 -17.59 19.19
C PRO A 229 -12.27 -16.56 19.55
N LEU A 230 -12.07 -15.56 18.68
CA LEU A 230 -11.13 -14.45 18.94
C LEU A 230 -11.58 -13.61 20.14
N ILE A 231 -12.88 -13.32 20.22
CA ILE A 231 -13.46 -12.52 21.30
C ILE A 231 -13.32 -13.24 22.64
N GLN A 232 -13.65 -14.53 22.70
CA GLN A 232 -13.49 -15.35 23.91
C GLN A 232 -12.02 -15.37 24.34
N LYS A 233 -11.11 -15.58 23.39
CA LYS A 233 -9.67 -15.56 23.67
C LYS A 233 -9.22 -14.20 24.22
N ALA A 234 -9.70 -13.10 23.66
CA ALA A 234 -9.39 -11.76 24.16
C ALA A 234 -9.87 -11.52 25.59
N LEU A 235 -11.03 -12.07 25.98
CA LEU A 235 -11.57 -11.98 27.35
C LEU A 235 -10.76 -12.80 28.35
N GLU A 236 -10.23 -13.95 27.93
CA GLU A 236 -9.40 -14.83 28.77
C GLU A 236 -8.00 -14.27 29.03
N LEU A 237 -7.42 -13.54 28.07
CA LEU A 237 -6.08 -12.98 28.16
C LEU A 237 -5.98 -11.87 29.20
N PRO A 238 -4.80 -11.63 29.82
CA PRO A 238 -4.62 -10.51 30.74
C PRO A 238 -4.86 -9.17 30.04
N GLU A 239 -5.21 -8.16 30.82
CA GLU A 239 -5.26 -6.79 30.32
C GLU A 239 -3.89 -6.34 29.83
N VAL A 240 -3.89 -5.49 28.79
CA VAL A 240 -2.69 -4.91 28.20
C VAL A 240 -2.58 -3.47 28.66
N HIS A 241 -1.38 -3.07 29.07
CA HIS A 241 -1.09 -1.70 29.45
C HIS A 241 0.18 -1.22 28.74
N MET A 242 0.04 -0.27 27.84
CA MET A 242 1.13 0.43 27.15
C MET A 242 0.85 1.92 27.24
N GLU A 243 1.82 2.69 27.73
CA GLU A 243 1.72 4.14 27.84
C GLU A 243 2.59 4.81 26.79
N SER A 244 2.03 5.81 26.13
CA SER A 244 2.68 6.58 25.09
C SER A 244 1.93 7.88 24.85
N GLU A 245 2.68 8.97 24.68
CA GLU A 245 2.16 10.28 24.23
C GLU A 245 2.29 10.45 22.71
N GLU A 246 2.83 9.46 22.01
CA GLU A 246 2.96 9.49 20.55
C GLU A 246 1.58 9.53 19.88
N GLN A 247 1.49 10.27 18.78
CA GLN A 247 0.28 10.39 17.98
C GLN A 247 0.61 10.32 16.51
N LEU A 248 -0.35 9.86 15.71
CA LEU A 248 -0.26 9.82 14.25
C LEU A 248 -1.47 10.52 13.65
N VAL A 249 -1.31 11.04 12.43
CA VAL A 249 -2.40 11.63 11.64
C VAL A 249 -2.65 10.77 10.40
N THR A 250 -3.93 10.54 10.07
CA THR A 250 -4.36 9.84 8.86
C THR A 250 -5.72 10.38 8.38
N GLY A 251 -6.23 9.88 7.26
CA GLY A 251 -7.60 10.15 6.80
C GLY A 251 -7.74 11.27 5.77
N PHE A 252 -6.67 11.67 5.09
CA PHE A 252 -6.74 12.68 4.03
C PHE A 252 -7.13 12.04 2.68
N HIS A 253 -8.35 11.53 2.54
CA HIS A 253 -8.80 11.00 1.24
C HIS A 253 -8.77 12.06 0.12
N HIS A 254 -8.73 11.67 -1.17
CA HIS A 254 -8.69 12.66 -2.25
C HIS A 254 -9.90 13.61 -2.23
N ASN A 255 -11.10 13.17 -1.86
CA ASN A 255 -12.24 14.07 -1.73
C ASN A 255 -12.01 15.12 -0.64
N THR A 256 -11.39 14.72 0.47
CA THR A 256 -10.99 15.61 1.57
C THR A 256 -9.91 16.60 1.10
N VAL A 257 -8.87 16.13 0.40
CA VAL A 257 -7.80 17.00 -0.12
C VAL A 257 -8.34 17.95 -1.19
N LEU A 258 -9.19 17.46 -2.10
CA LEU A 258 -9.77 18.26 -3.18
C LEU A 258 -10.78 19.28 -2.67
N SER A 259 -11.34 19.12 -1.47
CA SER A 259 -12.10 20.20 -0.83
C SER A 259 -11.26 21.44 -0.55
N LEU A 260 -9.93 21.28 -0.41
CA LEU A 260 -8.94 22.35 -0.27
C LEU A 260 -8.35 22.78 -1.63
N ALA A 261 -8.84 22.23 -2.77
CA ALA A 261 -8.25 22.49 -4.08
C ALA A 261 -8.10 23.99 -4.41
N PRO A 262 -9.08 24.88 -4.13
CA PRO A 262 -8.90 26.31 -4.40
C PRO A 262 -7.69 26.89 -3.66
N GLU A 263 -7.54 26.59 -2.37
CA GLU A 263 -6.41 27.07 -1.55
C GLU A 263 -5.08 26.49 -2.02
N ILE A 264 -5.07 25.20 -2.39
CA ILE A 264 -3.89 24.54 -2.94
C ILE A 264 -3.48 25.18 -4.28
N ILE A 265 -4.44 25.42 -5.17
CA ILE A 265 -4.20 26.05 -6.48
C ILE A 265 -3.63 27.46 -6.29
N ASP A 266 -4.22 28.25 -5.40
CA ASP A 266 -3.75 29.61 -5.12
C ASP A 266 -2.35 29.59 -4.49
N ALA A 267 -2.10 28.69 -3.54
CA ALA A 267 -0.79 28.53 -2.93
C ALA A 267 0.31 28.12 -3.93
N VAL A 268 -0.02 27.29 -4.93
CA VAL A 268 0.90 26.96 -6.02
C VAL A 268 1.13 28.17 -6.93
N LYS A 269 0.07 28.88 -7.34
CA LYS A 269 0.17 30.08 -8.20
C LYS A 269 0.96 31.22 -7.55
N GLU A 270 0.82 31.39 -6.24
CA GLU A 270 1.55 32.37 -5.43
C GLU A 270 2.99 31.94 -5.10
N GLY A 271 3.39 30.71 -5.46
CA GLY A 271 4.71 30.16 -5.18
C GLY A 271 4.94 29.80 -3.70
N LYS A 272 3.87 29.71 -2.90
CA LYS A 272 3.90 29.24 -1.50
C LYS A 272 4.13 27.73 -1.44
N ILE A 273 3.50 26.98 -2.35
CA ILE A 273 3.83 25.57 -2.60
C ILE A 273 4.69 25.52 -3.86
N LYS A 274 5.94 25.06 -3.71
CA LYS A 274 6.89 24.91 -4.82
C LYS A 274 6.85 23.54 -5.47
N ARG A 275 6.56 22.49 -4.68
CA ARG A 275 6.57 21.10 -5.16
C ARG A 275 5.84 20.14 -4.22
N PHE A 276 5.14 19.17 -4.80
CA PHE A 276 4.62 18.00 -4.10
C PHE A 276 5.59 16.83 -4.21
N PHE A 277 5.76 16.09 -3.13
CA PHE A 277 6.53 14.86 -3.09
C PHE A 277 5.61 13.69 -2.79
N VAL A 278 5.39 12.82 -3.77
CA VAL A 278 4.74 11.53 -3.55
C VAL A 278 5.79 10.57 -3.02
N ILE A 279 5.87 10.45 -1.68
CA ILE A 279 6.75 9.50 -1.00
C ILE A 279 5.88 8.36 -0.50
N SER A 280 5.77 7.28 -1.27
CA SER A 280 4.76 6.24 -1.06
C SER A 280 5.31 4.84 -1.30
N GLY A 281 4.58 3.83 -0.82
CA GLY A 281 4.88 2.44 -1.11
C GLY A 281 5.23 1.60 0.11
N CYS A 282 5.84 0.44 -0.09
CA CYS A 282 5.94 -0.57 0.97
C CYS A 282 7.25 -0.48 1.74
N ASP A 283 7.16 -0.63 3.06
CA ASP A 283 8.35 -0.74 3.92
C ASP A 283 8.90 -2.17 3.97
N ALA A 284 10.18 -2.29 4.27
CA ALA A 284 10.91 -3.54 4.41
C ALA A 284 11.98 -3.44 5.51
N PRO A 285 12.37 -4.55 6.17
CA PRO A 285 13.42 -4.53 7.17
C PRO A 285 14.77 -4.09 6.60
N GLY A 286 15.61 -3.49 7.45
CA GLY A 286 16.96 -3.05 7.11
C GLY A 286 17.08 -1.54 6.86
N LYS A 287 18.26 -1.13 6.40
CA LYS A 287 18.67 0.27 6.26
C LYS A 287 18.15 0.97 5.01
N GLY A 288 17.67 0.24 4.00
CA GLY A 288 17.16 0.84 2.77
C GLY A 288 16.03 1.85 2.99
N GLY A 289 15.26 1.69 4.08
CA GLY A 289 14.22 2.64 4.49
C GLY A 289 14.75 3.97 5.06
N GLU A 290 16.04 4.07 5.41
CA GLU A 290 16.64 5.30 5.97
C GLU A 290 16.64 6.44 4.95
N TYR A 291 16.83 6.13 3.67
CA TYR A 291 16.73 7.09 2.56
C TYR A 291 15.40 7.86 2.59
N TYR A 292 14.26 7.17 2.78
CA TYR A 292 12.94 7.80 2.71
C TYR A 292 12.69 8.71 3.90
N ARG A 293 13.20 8.35 5.08
CA ARG A 293 13.16 9.23 6.25
C ARG A 293 14.01 10.47 5.99
N GLU A 294 15.26 10.29 5.58
CA GLU A 294 16.19 11.38 5.31
C GLU A 294 15.62 12.35 4.27
N LEU A 295 15.08 11.83 3.16
CA LEU A 295 14.41 12.62 2.14
C LEU A 295 13.26 13.42 2.75
N ALA A 296 12.27 12.75 3.36
CA ALA A 296 11.08 13.39 3.89
C ALA A 296 11.41 14.49 4.91
N THR A 297 12.34 14.24 5.83
CA THR A 297 12.73 15.20 6.87
C THR A 297 13.60 16.35 6.38
N SER A 298 14.20 16.23 5.19
CA SER A 298 15.07 17.27 4.60
C SER A 298 14.35 18.19 3.63
N LEU A 299 13.08 17.90 3.29
CA LEU A 299 12.32 18.68 2.32
C LEU A 299 12.06 20.12 2.81
N PRO A 300 12.23 21.15 1.93
CA PRO A 300 11.97 22.54 2.27
C PRO A 300 10.53 22.79 2.78
N PRO A 301 10.29 23.80 3.64
CA PRO A 301 8.96 24.13 4.15
C PRO A 301 7.90 24.41 3.08
N GLU A 302 8.31 24.83 1.88
CA GLU A 302 7.43 25.13 0.73
C GLU A 302 7.02 23.87 -0.06
N THR A 303 7.13 22.69 0.55
CA THR A 303 6.80 21.41 -0.08
C THR A 303 5.75 20.64 0.71
N VAL A 304 4.97 19.82 0.01
CA VAL A 304 3.92 18.96 0.59
C VAL A 304 4.22 17.51 0.27
N ILE A 305 4.18 16.64 1.28
CA ILE A 305 4.34 15.20 1.18
C ILE A 305 2.97 14.55 1.03
N LEU A 306 2.78 13.82 -0.06
CA LEU A 306 1.65 12.91 -0.27
C LEU A 306 2.15 11.48 -0.03
N THR A 307 1.49 10.74 0.85
CA THR A 307 1.89 9.36 1.16
C THR A 307 0.71 8.39 1.19
N THR A 308 1.00 7.14 0.84
CA THR A 308 0.16 5.97 1.05
C THR A 308 1.02 4.82 1.53
N SER A 309 0.36 3.74 1.99
CA SER A 309 1.00 2.45 2.25
C SER A 309 1.95 2.46 3.46
N CYS A 310 2.44 1.28 3.86
CA CYS A 310 3.21 1.13 5.11
C CYS A 310 4.58 1.81 5.12
N GLY A 311 5.11 2.24 3.97
CA GLY A 311 6.34 3.04 3.89
C GLY A 311 6.27 4.33 4.70
N LYS A 312 5.05 4.85 4.94
CA LYS A 312 4.82 6.03 5.78
C LYS A 312 5.40 5.89 7.19
N PHE A 313 5.50 4.68 7.75
CA PHE A 313 6.04 4.45 9.10
C PHE A 313 7.54 4.76 9.24
N ARG A 314 8.22 5.12 8.14
CA ARG A 314 9.58 5.67 8.18
C ARG A 314 9.64 7.13 8.59
N PHE A 315 8.55 7.87 8.45
CA PHE A 315 8.56 9.33 8.58
C PHE A 315 7.23 9.94 9.08
N ASN A 316 6.20 9.15 9.39
CA ASN A 316 4.91 9.65 9.87
C ASN A 316 4.89 10.05 11.35
N ASP A 317 5.98 9.81 12.08
CA ASP A 317 6.22 10.24 13.45
C ASP A 317 6.70 11.70 13.57
N VAL A 318 6.88 12.38 12.44
CA VAL A 318 7.39 13.75 12.38
C VAL A 318 6.25 14.74 12.18
N ASP A 319 6.24 15.81 12.98
CA ASP A 319 5.37 16.96 12.74
C ASP A 319 6.00 17.86 11.66
N TYR A 320 5.39 17.86 10.48
CA TYR A 320 5.82 18.66 9.34
C TYR A 320 5.24 20.08 9.34
N GLY A 321 4.25 20.36 10.20
CA GLY A 321 3.50 21.61 10.22
C GLY A 321 2.67 21.86 8.95
N VAL A 322 2.40 23.14 8.71
CA VAL A 322 1.68 23.64 7.53
C VAL A 322 2.63 24.38 6.59
N VAL A 323 2.24 24.53 5.33
CA VAL A 323 3.00 25.32 4.35
C VAL A 323 3.00 26.79 4.80
N PRO A 324 4.16 27.47 4.88
CA PRO A 324 4.26 28.84 5.38
C PRO A 324 3.28 29.81 4.70
N GLY A 325 2.48 30.53 5.49
CA GLY A 325 1.50 31.50 4.98
C GLY A 325 0.20 30.87 4.44
N THR A 326 -0.08 29.62 4.81
CA THR A 326 -1.33 28.89 4.51
C THR A 326 -1.70 28.00 5.70
N GLU A 327 -2.88 27.37 5.64
CA GLU A 327 -3.30 26.30 6.58
C GLU A 327 -3.14 24.90 5.98
N ILE A 328 -2.45 24.78 4.83
CA ILE A 328 -2.32 23.52 4.10
C ILE A 328 -1.31 22.62 4.83
N PRO A 329 -1.70 21.40 5.26
CA PRO A 329 -0.78 20.47 5.90
C PRO A 329 0.37 20.06 4.97
N ARG A 330 1.60 20.02 5.49
CA ARG A 330 2.76 19.54 4.74
C ARG A 330 2.84 18.02 4.65
N TYR A 331 2.09 17.30 5.47
CA TYR A 331 2.02 15.85 5.46
C TYR A 331 0.58 15.39 5.27
N ILE A 332 0.33 14.66 4.18
CA ILE A 332 -0.98 14.20 3.77
C ILE A 332 -0.93 12.68 3.59
N ASP A 333 -1.44 11.96 4.57
CA ASP A 333 -1.64 10.50 4.49
C ASP A 333 -2.99 10.18 3.85
N LEU A 334 -2.93 9.70 2.60
CA LEU A 334 -4.09 9.35 1.78
C LEU A 334 -4.66 7.96 2.10
N GLY A 335 -3.95 7.15 2.90
CA GLY A 335 -4.44 5.87 3.38
C GLY A 335 -3.58 4.65 3.03
N GLN A 336 -4.24 3.53 2.73
CA GLN A 336 -3.61 2.24 2.42
C GLN A 336 -2.95 2.26 1.04
N CYS A 337 -2.23 1.20 0.67
CA CYS A 337 -1.69 1.06 -0.68
C CYS A 337 -2.72 1.17 -1.82
N ASN A 338 -3.95 0.66 -1.66
CA ASN A 338 -5.02 0.87 -2.65
C ASN A 338 -5.40 2.35 -2.81
N ASN A 339 -5.19 3.19 -1.80
CA ASN A 339 -5.45 4.62 -1.89
C ASN A 339 -4.41 5.37 -2.74
N SER A 340 -3.44 4.70 -3.36
CA SER A 340 -2.62 5.32 -4.42
C SER A 340 -3.46 5.80 -5.60
N ILE A 341 -4.69 5.32 -5.78
CA ILE A 341 -5.62 5.95 -6.73
C ILE A 341 -5.97 7.40 -6.35
N SER A 342 -5.94 7.75 -5.05
CA SER A 342 -6.14 9.13 -4.59
C SER A 342 -5.05 10.07 -5.10
N THR A 343 -3.79 9.64 -5.17
CA THR A 343 -2.71 10.51 -5.72
C THR A 343 -2.95 10.80 -7.20
N VAL A 344 -3.39 9.79 -7.96
CA VAL A 344 -3.73 9.94 -9.38
C VAL A 344 -4.90 10.90 -9.56
N LYS A 345 -5.99 10.75 -8.79
CA LYS A 345 -7.16 11.63 -8.84
C LYS A 345 -6.83 13.07 -8.49
N ILE A 346 -6.00 13.28 -7.45
CA ILE A 346 -5.51 14.62 -7.08
C ILE A 346 -4.68 15.23 -8.21
N ALA A 347 -3.71 14.47 -8.75
CA ALA A 347 -2.86 14.94 -9.83
C ALA A 347 -3.67 15.30 -11.08
N ALA A 348 -4.59 14.45 -11.51
CA ALA A 348 -5.47 14.74 -12.65
C ALA A 348 -6.29 16.02 -12.44
N THR A 349 -6.87 16.20 -11.25
CA THR A 349 -7.67 17.40 -10.94
C THR A 349 -6.82 18.67 -10.93
N LEU A 350 -5.59 18.60 -10.41
CA LEU A 350 -4.66 19.73 -10.44
C LEU A 350 -4.21 20.05 -11.87
N ALA A 351 -3.89 19.02 -12.67
CA ALA A 351 -3.52 19.17 -14.07
C ALA A 351 -4.62 19.89 -14.87
N ASP A 352 -5.88 19.47 -14.70
CA ASP A 352 -7.04 20.13 -15.30
C ASP A 352 -7.16 21.59 -14.87
N ALA A 353 -6.96 21.89 -13.57
CA ALA A 353 -7.04 23.24 -13.03
C ALA A 353 -5.90 24.17 -13.53
N PHE A 354 -4.73 23.62 -13.81
CA PHE A 354 -3.58 24.35 -14.38
C PHE A 354 -3.56 24.33 -15.91
N GLN A 355 -4.45 23.57 -16.56
CA GLN A 355 -4.49 23.36 -18.00
C GLN A 355 -3.15 22.82 -18.55
N CYS A 356 -2.59 21.85 -17.85
CA CYS A 356 -1.32 21.21 -18.19
C CYS A 356 -1.45 19.68 -18.18
N GLU A 357 -0.45 18.98 -18.67
CA GLU A 357 -0.35 17.53 -18.52
C GLU A 357 0.08 17.15 -17.09
N VAL A 358 -0.27 15.94 -16.64
CA VAL A 358 0.09 15.47 -15.28
C VAL A 358 1.60 15.49 -15.04
N ASN A 359 2.40 15.18 -16.06
CA ASN A 359 3.87 15.19 -15.97
C ASN A 359 4.46 16.61 -15.92
N GLU A 360 3.66 17.66 -16.21
CA GLU A 360 4.09 19.06 -16.11
C GLU A 360 3.83 19.66 -14.72
N LEU A 361 3.08 18.95 -13.87
CA LEU A 361 2.84 19.37 -12.50
C LEU A 361 4.15 19.42 -11.70
N PRO A 362 4.26 20.32 -10.70
CA PRO A 362 5.41 20.35 -9.80
C PRO A 362 5.31 19.20 -8.79
N VAL A 363 5.40 17.95 -9.28
CA VAL A 363 5.30 16.71 -8.51
C VAL A 363 6.57 15.92 -8.72
N SER A 364 7.08 15.32 -7.65
CA SER A 364 8.16 14.35 -7.70
C SER A 364 7.73 13.05 -7.04
N ILE A 365 7.94 11.93 -7.72
CA ILE A 365 7.43 10.63 -7.32
C ILE A 365 8.60 9.74 -6.88
N VAL A 366 8.55 9.32 -5.62
CA VAL A 366 9.60 8.51 -4.98
C VAL A 366 8.95 7.32 -4.28
N LEU A 367 9.10 6.15 -4.87
CA LEU A 367 8.42 4.93 -4.46
C LEU A 367 9.36 3.98 -3.71
N SER A 368 8.88 3.47 -2.59
CA SER A 368 9.40 2.26 -1.96
C SER A 368 8.59 1.05 -2.41
N TRP A 369 9.23 -0.11 -2.51
CA TRP A 369 8.51 -1.34 -2.84
C TRP A 369 9.04 -2.53 -2.04
N PHE A 370 8.19 -3.54 -1.91
CA PHE A 370 8.50 -4.79 -1.21
C PHE A 370 7.75 -5.96 -1.83
N GLU A 371 6.44 -5.80 -2.04
CA GLU A 371 5.55 -6.88 -2.48
C GLU A 371 4.69 -6.47 -3.68
N GLN A 372 3.73 -7.33 -4.04
CA GLN A 372 3.11 -7.33 -5.36
C GLN A 372 2.02 -6.26 -5.55
N LYS A 373 1.43 -5.72 -4.48
CA LYS A 373 0.52 -4.56 -4.61
C LYS A 373 1.27 -3.33 -5.10
N ALA A 374 2.52 -3.14 -4.67
CA ALA A 374 3.39 -2.08 -5.20
C ALA A 374 3.69 -2.25 -6.69
N VAL A 375 3.85 -3.49 -7.17
CA VAL A 375 4.05 -3.78 -8.61
C VAL A 375 2.81 -3.39 -9.42
N ALA A 376 1.61 -3.73 -8.93
CA ALA A 376 0.35 -3.33 -9.57
C ALA A 376 0.19 -1.81 -9.65
N ILE A 377 0.54 -1.09 -8.58
CA ILE A 377 0.52 0.39 -8.56
C ILE A 377 1.49 0.96 -9.59
N LEU A 378 2.74 0.46 -9.63
CA LEU A 378 3.74 0.93 -10.59
C LEU A 378 3.30 0.71 -12.04
N LEU A 379 2.75 -0.47 -12.36
CA LEU A 379 2.17 -0.74 -13.69
C LEU A 379 0.98 0.19 -13.99
N GLY A 380 0.16 0.51 -12.99
CA GLY A 380 -0.89 1.51 -13.09
C GLY A 380 -0.35 2.87 -13.52
N LEU A 381 0.70 3.37 -12.86
CA LEU A 381 1.35 4.63 -13.19
C LEU A 381 1.94 4.62 -14.61
N PHE A 382 2.62 3.54 -15.02
CA PHE A 382 3.13 3.41 -16.39
C PHE A 382 1.99 3.39 -17.42
N SER A 383 0.86 2.75 -17.11
CA SER A 383 -0.28 2.72 -18.03
C SER A 383 -0.97 4.08 -18.23
N LEU A 384 -0.74 5.03 -17.33
CA LEU A 384 -1.14 6.44 -17.44
C LEU A 384 -0.08 7.31 -18.16
N GLY A 385 1.08 6.74 -18.48
CA GLY A 385 2.20 7.49 -19.05
C GLY A 385 2.92 8.39 -18.05
N ILE A 386 2.84 8.08 -16.74
CA ILE A 386 3.59 8.82 -15.72
C ILE A 386 5.08 8.54 -15.87
N GLN A 387 5.87 9.61 -15.84
CA GLN A 387 7.32 9.56 -16.04
C GLN A 387 8.10 10.01 -14.79
N ASP A 388 9.43 9.86 -14.85
CA ASP A 388 10.40 10.34 -13.84
C ASP A 388 10.16 9.83 -12.41
N ILE A 389 9.72 8.57 -12.31
CA ILE A 389 9.55 7.86 -11.04
C ILE A 389 10.93 7.42 -10.52
N ARG A 390 11.22 7.73 -9.25
CA ARG A 390 12.34 7.12 -8.51
C ARG A 390 11.86 5.92 -7.71
N ILE A 391 12.57 4.80 -7.77
CA ILE A 391 12.19 3.57 -7.05
C ILE A 391 13.38 2.98 -6.27
N GLY A 392 13.08 2.42 -5.10
CA GLY A 392 14.09 1.83 -4.24
C GLY A 392 13.53 0.94 -3.11
N PRO A 393 14.40 0.44 -2.22
CA PRO A 393 15.84 0.71 -2.16
C PRO A 393 16.70 -0.13 -3.12
N LYS A 394 16.08 -1.03 -3.89
CA LYS A 394 16.76 -1.87 -4.89
C LYS A 394 15.84 -2.07 -6.09
N ALA A 395 16.39 -2.35 -7.27
CA ALA A 395 15.60 -2.83 -8.39
C ALA A 395 14.98 -4.21 -8.08
N PRO A 396 13.80 -4.54 -8.63
CA PRO A 396 13.26 -5.89 -8.54
C PRO A 396 14.09 -6.91 -9.31
N GLU A 397 14.48 -8.00 -8.65
CA GLU A 397 15.29 -9.09 -9.24
C GLU A 397 14.61 -9.79 -10.43
N PHE A 398 13.28 -9.69 -10.54
CA PHE A 398 12.52 -10.27 -11.65
C PHE A 398 12.50 -9.37 -12.90
N ILE A 399 13.02 -8.15 -12.82
CA ILE A 399 13.20 -7.25 -13.96
C ILE A 399 14.59 -7.53 -14.54
N SER A 400 14.64 -8.03 -15.78
CA SER A 400 15.91 -8.23 -16.48
C SER A 400 16.54 -6.88 -16.86
N PRO A 401 17.86 -6.82 -17.11
CA PRO A 401 18.52 -5.59 -17.54
C PRO A 401 17.86 -4.95 -18.76
N GLY A 402 17.52 -5.74 -19.79
CA GLY A 402 16.85 -5.23 -20.98
C GLY A 402 15.45 -4.66 -20.72
N VAL A 403 14.68 -5.25 -19.80
CA VAL A 403 13.38 -4.68 -19.40
C VAL A 403 13.59 -3.41 -18.59
N LEU A 404 14.58 -3.37 -17.70
CA LEU A 404 14.91 -2.17 -16.95
C LEU A 404 15.28 -1.03 -17.90
N ASP A 405 16.17 -1.26 -18.87
CA ASP A 405 16.59 -0.26 -19.85
C ASP A 405 15.38 0.34 -20.59
N VAL A 406 14.44 -0.50 -21.05
CA VAL A 406 13.18 -0.03 -21.68
C VAL A 406 12.36 0.83 -20.72
N LEU A 407 12.25 0.47 -19.43
CA LEU A 407 11.54 1.28 -18.44
C LEU A 407 12.23 2.63 -18.19
N GLN A 408 13.56 2.67 -18.21
CA GLN A 408 14.32 3.91 -18.05
C GLN A 408 14.20 4.81 -19.28
N GLU A 409 14.30 4.25 -20.48
CA GLU A 409 14.18 5.00 -21.74
C GLU A 409 12.76 5.49 -22.00
N THR A 410 11.74 4.68 -21.69
CA THR A 410 10.33 4.99 -22.00
C THR A 410 9.67 5.86 -20.93
N PHE A 411 9.92 5.56 -19.65
CA PHE A 411 9.24 6.21 -18.52
C PHE A 411 10.17 7.07 -17.67
N GLY A 412 11.46 7.18 -18.00
CA GLY A 412 12.40 7.90 -17.15
C GLY A 412 12.55 7.26 -15.77
N LEU A 413 12.32 5.95 -15.62
CA LEU A 413 12.44 5.26 -14.33
C LEU A 413 13.88 5.39 -13.81
N ARG A 414 14.03 5.78 -12.54
CA ARG A 414 15.33 5.93 -11.88
C ARG A 414 15.39 5.08 -10.62
N LEU A 415 16.54 4.45 -10.39
CA LEU A 415 16.84 3.89 -9.07
C LEU A 415 17.31 5.04 -8.16
N ILE A 416 16.91 4.98 -6.89
CA ILE A 416 17.36 5.97 -5.90
C ILE A 416 18.88 5.91 -5.68
N THR A 417 19.48 7.04 -5.31
CA THR A 417 20.90 7.14 -4.89
C THR A 417 20.99 7.44 -3.38
N ASN A 418 21.33 8.68 -3.02
CA ASN A 418 21.21 9.21 -1.66
C ASN A 418 20.21 10.36 -1.63
N ALA A 419 19.61 10.59 -0.46
CA ALA A 419 18.47 11.50 -0.34
C ALA A 419 18.84 12.95 -0.73
N ALA A 420 20.05 13.41 -0.38
CA ALA A 420 20.49 14.77 -0.68
C ALA A 420 20.65 15.03 -2.19
N GLU A 421 21.30 14.12 -2.91
CA GLU A 421 21.46 14.22 -4.38
C GLU A 421 20.13 14.11 -5.10
N ASP A 422 19.30 13.13 -4.73
CA ASP A 422 17.99 12.94 -5.34
C ASP A 422 17.07 14.13 -5.08
N MET A 423 17.07 14.68 -3.86
CA MET A 423 16.32 15.88 -3.52
C MET A 423 16.78 17.08 -4.36
N ALA A 424 18.09 17.30 -4.49
CA ALA A 424 18.62 18.40 -5.29
C ALA A 424 18.18 18.28 -6.77
N MET A 425 18.20 17.07 -7.34
CA MET A 425 17.72 16.81 -8.71
C MET A 425 16.21 16.94 -8.87
N MET A 426 15.42 16.68 -7.82
CA MET A 426 13.96 16.84 -7.88
C MET A 426 13.53 18.29 -7.68
N LEU A 427 14.32 19.09 -6.96
CA LEU A 427 14.03 20.52 -6.71
C LEU A 427 14.55 21.46 -7.80
N SER A 428 15.53 21.03 -8.60
CA SER A 428 15.95 21.71 -9.82
C SER A 428 14.88 21.63 -10.89
#